data_AF-A0A3M0KYB0-F1
#
_entry.id   AF-A0A3M0KYB0-F1
#
_cell.length_a   1.000
_cell.length_b   1.000
_cell.length_c   1.000
_cell.angle_alpha   90.00
_cell.angle_beta   90.00
_cell.angle_gamma   90.00
#
_symmetry.space_group_name_H-M   'P 1'
#
loop_
_entity.id
_entity.type
_entity.pdbx_description
1 polymer ?
#
loop_
_entity_poly.entity_id
_entity_poly.type
_entity_poly.pdbx_seq_one_letter_code
_entity_poly.pdbx_strand_id
1 'polypeptide(L)'
;MITRHVQADGLWAHKVMTTTRAATEAIRSASMVIAKPSLWSTIKQNESESFTRFVDRLQAALDSSALPSEAKGPVLAECLRQQCNSATKDILRSLPLGSNIADMIRHVAKEEQLAPIQAAVHTAITSVMACF
;
A
#
# COMPACT_ATOMS: atom_id res chain seq x y z
N MET A 1 31.62 54.01 25.36
CA MET A 1 30.90 53.35 26.46
C MET A 1 29.64 52.73 25.86
N ILE A 2 29.70 51.45 25.47
CA ILE A 2 28.53 50.75 24.90
C ILE A 2 27.59 50.43 26.06
N THR A 3 26.38 50.97 26.00
CA THR A 3 25.36 50.85 27.04
C THR A 3 24.91 49.40 27.18
N ARG A 4 24.87 48.88 28.41
CA ARG A 4 24.53 47.49 28.76
C ARG A 4 23.23 46.97 28.13
N HIS A 5 22.31 47.87 27.79
CA HIS A 5 21.07 47.58 27.08
C HIS A 5 21.29 47.02 25.68
N VAL A 6 22.19 47.62 24.88
CA VAL A 6 22.51 47.18 23.51
C VAL A 6 23.11 45.77 23.51
N GLN A 7 23.86 45.44 24.56
CA GLN A 7 24.48 44.14 24.72
C GLN A 7 23.47 43.06 25.15
N ALA A 8 22.48 43.41 25.98
CA ALA A 8 21.40 42.51 26.38
C ALA A 8 20.44 42.20 25.22
N ASP A 9 20.09 43.21 24.41
CA ASP A 9 19.23 43.06 23.23
C ASP A 9 19.89 42.17 22.17
N GLY A 10 21.20 42.36 21.93
CA GLY A 10 21.97 41.50 21.02
C GLY A 10 22.04 40.04 21.46
N LEU A 11 22.14 39.79 22.78
CA LEU A 11 22.18 38.45 23.35
C LEU A 11 20.82 37.73 23.20
N TRP A 12 19.73 38.47 23.40
CA TRP A 12 18.37 37.99 23.19
C TRP A 12 18.10 37.64 21.73
N ALA A 13 18.48 38.52 20.80
CA ALA A 13 18.33 38.28 19.37
C ALA A 13 19.09 37.02 18.92
N HIS A 14 20.33 36.84 19.40
CA HIS A 14 21.12 35.64 19.10
C HIS A 14 20.49 34.36 19.65
N LYS A 15 19.96 34.40 20.88
CA LYS A 15 19.27 33.25 21.49
C LYS A 15 18.03 32.87 20.68
N VAL A 16 17.20 33.84 20.28
CA VAL A 16 16.01 33.57 19.46
C VAL A 16 16.39 32.97 18.11
N MET A 17 17.39 33.53 17.41
CA MET A 17 17.83 32.99 16.12
C MET A 17 18.34 31.55 16.22
N THR A 18 19.13 31.26 17.25
CA THR A 18 19.69 29.91 17.45
C THR A 18 18.61 28.89 17.82
N THR A 19 17.65 29.25 18.69
CA THR A 19 16.54 28.36 19.03
C THR A 19 15.60 28.15 17.85
N THR A 20 15.31 29.19 17.06
CA THR A 20 14.44 29.08 15.88
C THR A 20 15.08 28.21 14.80
N ARG A 21 16.40 28.34 14.60
CA ARG A 21 17.14 27.47 13.67
C ARG A 21 17.10 26.01 14.12
N ALA A 22 17.39 25.74 15.40
CA ALA A 22 17.33 24.39 15.96
C ALA A 22 15.92 23.79 15.86
N ALA A 23 14.87 24.56 16.16
CA ALA A 23 13.49 24.13 16.00
C ALA A 23 13.15 23.81 14.54
N THR A 24 13.57 24.66 13.60
CA THR A 24 13.36 24.45 12.16
C THR A 24 14.08 23.20 11.66
N GLU A 25 15.31 22.95 12.12
CA GLU A 25 16.07 21.75 11.78
C GLU A 25 15.46 20.48 12.37
N ALA A 26 14.95 20.54 13.61
CA ALA A 26 14.22 19.44 14.23
C ALA A 26 12.91 19.13 13.49
N ILE A 27 12.13 20.14 13.12
CA ILE A 27 10.91 19.98 12.31
C ILE A 27 11.24 19.40 10.94
N ARG A 28 12.30 19.90 10.28
CA ARG A 28 12.74 19.39 8.98
C ARG A 28 13.19 17.94 9.09
N SER A 29 13.97 17.60 10.10
CA SER A 29 14.43 16.22 10.35
C SER A 29 13.25 15.29 10.61
N ALA A 30 12.30 15.69 11.46
CA ALA A 30 11.07 14.95 11.69
C ALA A 30 10.21 14.81 10.43
N SER A 31 10.17 15.85 9.59
CA SER A 31 9.42 15.86 8.32
C SER A 31 10.08 14.99 7.24
N MET A 32 11.41 14.91 7.20
CA MET A 32 12.12 14.04 6.24
C MET A 32 11.93 12.54 6.51
N VAL A 33 11.51 12.17 7.74
CA VAL A 33 11.07 10.80 8.07
C VAL A 33 9.69 10.48 7.43
N ILE A 34 9.00 11.47 6.85
CA ILE A 34 7.64 11.33 6.30
C ILE A 34 7.67 11.36 4.77
N ALA A 35 8.45 10.47 4.15
CA ALA A 35 7.87 9.76 3.01
C ALA A 35 6.96 8.70 3.62
N LYS A 36 5.77 9.11 4.09
CA LYS A 36 4.83 8.19 4.75
C LYS A 36 4.61 7.05 3.75
N PRO A 37 5.04 5.80 4.07
CA PRO A 37 4.74 4.67 3.21
C PRO A 37 3.24 4.70 2.95
N SER A 38 2.82 4.43 1.71
CA SER A 38 1.40 4.35 1.39
C SER A 38 0.73 3.51 2.48
N LEU A 39 -0.22 4.12 3.19
CA LEU A 39 -0.94 3.42 4.24
C LEU A 39 -1.50 2.15 3.59
N TRP A 40 -1.25 0.99 4.19
CA TRP A 40 -1.74 -0.30 3.70
C TRP A 40 -3.24 -0.28 3.36
N SER A 41 -4.02 0.61 4.01
CA SER A 41 -5.43 0.87 3.77
C SER A 41 -5.77 1.60 2.46
N THR A 42 -4.76 2.08 1.72
CA THR A 42 -4.91 2.82 0.46
C THR A 42 -4.39 2.05 -0.75
N ILE A 43 -3.73 0.91 -0.53
CA ILE A 43 -3.16 0.09 -1.59
C ILE A 43 -4.27 -0.73 -2.23
N LYS A 44 -4.65 -0.34 -3.45
CA LYS A 44 -5.58 -1.08 -4.30
C LYS A 44 -4.83 -1.82 -5.40
N GLN A 45 -5.37 -2.95 -5.82
CA GLN A 45 -4.89 -3.68 -6.98
C GLN A 45 -5.27 -2.90 -8.25
N ASN A 46 -4.31 -2.65 -9.12
CA ASN A 46 -4.59 -2.05 -10.42
C ASN A 46 -5.27 -3.05 -11.37
N GLU A 47 -5.93 -2.58 -12.43
CA GLU A 47 -6.63 -3.47 -13.37
C GLU A 47 -5.70 -4.47 -14.09
N SER A 48 -4.47 -4.04 -14.39
CA SER A 48 -3.45 -4.87 -15.06
C SER A 48 -2.46 -5.53 -14.10
N GLU A 49 -2.60 -5.32 -12.79
CA GLU A 49 -1.70 -5.87 -11.77
C GLU A 49 -2.14 -7.28 -11.39
N SER A 50 -1.22 -8.25 -11.47
CA SER A 50 -1.49 -9.61 -11.01
C SER A 50 -1.77 -9.63 -9.51
N PHE A 51 -2.61 -10.56 -9.08
CA PHE A 51 -2.98 -10.65 -7.67
C PHE A 51 -1.79 -10.85 -6.75
N THR A 52 -0.81 -11.68 -7.15
CA THR A 52 0.40 -11.94 -6.37
C THR A 52 1.24 -10.67 -6.15
N ARG A 53 1.43 -9.85 -7.20
CA ARG A 53 2.19 -8.60 -7.10
C ARG A 53 1.51 -7.60 -6.16
N PHE A 54 0.18 -7.56 -6.21
CA PHE A 54 -0.62 -6.75 -5.29
C PHE A 54 -0.46 -7.23 -3.83
N VAL A 55 -0.54 -8.54 -3.58
CA VAL A 55 -0.33 -9.14 -2.26
C VAL A 55 1.05 -8.77 -1.72
N ASP A 56 2.11 -8.89 -2.53
CA ASP A 56 3.48 -8.57 -2.12
C ASP A 56 3.63 -7.10 -1.71
N ARG A 57 3.06 -6.17 -2.49
CA ARG A 57 3.05 -4.73 -2.18
C ARG A 57 2.31 -4.43 -0.88
N LEU A 58 1.16 -5.07 -0.68
CA LEU A 58 0.34 -4.89 0.52
C LEU A 58 1.01 -5.49 1.76
N GLN A 59 1.62 -6.67 1.63
CA GLN A 59 2.39 -7.31 2.68
C GLN A 59 3.57 -6.42 3.11
N ALA A 60 4.34 -5.89 2.17
CA ALA A 60 5.45 -4.98 2.48
C ALA A 60 4.99 -3.70 3.21
N ALA A 61 3.83 -3.17 2.84
CA ALA A 61 3.24 -2.01 3.53
C ALA A 61 2.73 -2.35 4.94
N LEU A 62 2.21 -3.56 5.16
CA LEU A 62 1.82 -4.03 6.49
C LEU A 62 3.04 -4.33 7.36
N ASP A 63 4.09 -4.90 6.79
CA ASP A 63 5.34 -5.21 7.50
C ASP A 63 6.02 -3.96 8.02
N SER A 64 6.02 -2.88 7.22
CA SER A 64 6.53 -1.57 7.60
C SER A 64 5.57 -0.72 8.47
N SER A 65 4.35 -1.22 8.73
CA SER A 65 3.37 -0.50 9.53
C SER A 65 3.57 -0.67 11.04
N ALA A 66 2.98 0.24 11.82
CA ALA A 66 2.94 0.17 13.28
C ALA A 66 1.90 -0.83 13.83
N LEU A 67 1.28 -1.67 12.97
CA LEU A 67 0.32 -2.68 13.43
C LEU A 67 1.02 -3.77 14.26
N PRO A 68 0.39 -4.27 15.33
CA PRO A 68 0.83 -5.48 16.03
C PRO A 68 0.96 -6.67 15.08
N SER A 69 1.91 -7.58 15.34
CA SER A 69 2.14 -8.79 14.54
C SER A 69 0.86 -9.61 14.35
N GLU A 70 0.06 -9.73 15.40
CA GLU A 70 -1.17 -10.51 15.47
C GLU A 70 -2.27 -9.90 14.60
N ALA A 71 -2.22 -8.58 14.35
CA ALA A 71 -3.20 -7.87 13.55
C ALA A 71 -2.87 -7.88 12.04
N LYS A 72 -1.60 -8.06 11.64
CA LYS A 72 -1.19 -7.98 10.23
C LYS A 72 -1.86 -9.03 9.36
N GLY A 73 -1.98 -10.26 9.83
CA GLY A 73 -2.66 -11.35 9.10
C GLY A 73 -4.15 -11.06 8.84
N PRO A 74 -4.96 -10.80 9.88
CA PRO A 74 -6.36 -10.42 9.70
C PRO A 74 -6.56 -9.18 8.81
N VAL A 75 -5.71 -8.16 8.98
CA VAL A 75 -5.78 -6.94 8.15
C VAL A 75 -5.45 -7.24 6.69
N LEU A 76 -4.43 -8.06 6.41
CA LEU A 76 -4.12 -8.50 5.06
C LEU A 76 -5.32 -9.20 4.43
N ALA A 77 -5.90 -10.18 5.11
CA ALA A 77 -7.04 -10.95 4.59
C ALA A 77 -8.22 -10.04 4.24
N GLU A 78 -8.52 -9.05 5.07
CA GLU A 78 -9.59 -8.08 4.79
C GLU A 78 -9.23 -7.14 3.63
N CYS A 79 -8.00 -6.64 3.60
CA CYS A 79 -7.52 -5.80 2.51
C CYS A 79 -7.56 -6.53 1.15
N LEU A 80 -7.23 -7.82 1.10
CA LEU A 80 -7.37 -8.63 -0.12
C LEU A 80 -8.84 -8.68 -0.57
N ARG A 81 -9.81 -8.82 0.34
CA ARG A 81 -11.24 -8.82 -0.04
C ARG A 81 -11.72 -7.46 -0.53
N GLN A 82 -11.31 -6.38 0.14
CA GLN A 82 -11.84 -5.04 -0.11
C GLN A 82 -11.13 -4.30 -1.25
N GLN A 83 -9.82 -4.48 -1.37
CA GLN A 83 -8.95 -3.62 -2.19
C GLN A 83 -8.53 -4.26 -3.52
N CYS A 84 -8.95 -5.50 -3.79
CA CYS A 84 -8.80 -6.12 -5.10
C CYS A 84 -9.60 -5.41 -6.19
N ASN A 85 -9.14 -5.60 -7.43
CA ASN A 85 -9.90 -5.20 -8.62
C ASN A 85 -11.14 -6.08 -8.80
N SER A 86 -12.06 -5.67 -9.68
CA SER A 86 -13.36 -6.34 -9.84
C SER A 86 -13.22 -7.79 -10.29
N ALA A 87 -12.36 -8.09 -11.27
CA ALA A 87 -12.13 -9.45 -11.75
C ALA A 87 -11.63 -10.39 -10.65
N THR A 88 -10.67 -9.92 -9.85
CA THR A 88 -10.15 -10.69 -8.71
C THR A 88 -11.20 -10.86 -7.62
N LYS A 89 -12.02 -9.83 -7.35
CA LYS A 89 -13.15 -9.93 -6.43
C LYS A 89 -14.15 -11.00 -6.88
N ASP A 90 -14.45 -11.07 -8.17
CA ASP A 90 -15.36 -12.07 -8.72
C ASP A 90 -14.82 -13.48 -8.49
N ILE A 91 -13.52 -13.71 -8.71
CA ILE A 91 -12.85 -14.98 -8.41
C ILE A 91 -12.92 -15.31 -6.91
N LEU A 92 -12.60 -14.35 -6.05
CA LEU A 92 -12.58 -14.52 -4.60
C LEU A 92 -13.97 -14.81 -4.01
N ARG A 93 -15.07 -14.40 -4.66
CA ARG A 93 -16.45 -14.73 -4.21
C ARG A 93 -16.77 -16.22 -4.28
N SER A 94 -16.03 -17.00 -5.07
CA SER A 94 -16.22 -18.46 -5.13
C SER A 94 -15.65 -19.18 -3.92
N LEU A 95 -14.79 -18.52 -3.12
CA LEU A 95 -14.21 -19.09 -1.92
C LEU A 95 -15.14 -18.95 -0.71
N PRO A 96 -15.13 -19.93 0.23
CA PRO A 96 -15.81 -19.79 1.51
C PRO A 96 -15.37 -18.54 2.26
N LEU A 97 -16.33 -17.89 2.93
CA LEU A 97 -16.04 -16.83 3.89
C LEU A 97 -15.12 -17.38 4.98
N GLY A 98 -14.04 -16.65 5.30
CA GLY A 98 -13.03 -17.10 6.25
C GLY A 98 -11.90 -17.96 5.66
N SER A 99 -11.88 -18.20 4.34
CA SER A 99 -10.71 -18.80 3.68
C SER A 99 -9.43 -18.04 4.05
N ASN A 100 -8.36 -18.79 4.33
CA ASN A 100 -7.07 -18.21 4.69
C ASN A 100 -6.38 -17.60 3.46
N ILE A 101 -5.37 -16.77 3.70
CA ILE A 101 -4.66 -16.03 2.65
C ILE A 101 -3.99 -16.96 1.63
N ALA A 102 -3.45 -18.11 2.06
CA ALA A 102 -2.81 -19.06 1.14
C ALA A 102 -3.81 -19.69 0.17
N ASP A 103 -5.01 -20.02 0.64
CA ASP A 103 -6.10 -20.51 -0.21
C ASP A 103 -6.55 -19.44 -1.21
N MET A 104 -6.65 -18.19 -0.77
CA MET A 104 -6.96 -17.06 -1.65
C MET A 104 -5.92 -16.90 -2.77
N ILE A 105 -4.63 -16.90 -2.41
CA ILE A 105 -3.52 -16.78 -3.38
C ILE A 105 -3.54 -17.93 -4.39
N ARG A 106 -3.64 -19.18 -3.91
CA ARG A 106 -3.66 -20.36 -4.79
C ARG A 106 -4.84 -20.33 -5.76
N HIS A 107 -6.03 -19.97 -5.26
CA HIS A 107 -7.23 -19.97 -6.07
C HIS A 107 -7.17 -18.89 -7.17
N VAL A 108 -6.85 -17.65 -6.81
CA VAL A 108 -6.77 -16.55 -7.78
C VAL A 108 -5.66 -16.80 -8.80
N ALA A 109 -4.48 -17.23 -8.36
CA ALA A 109 -3.37 -17.52 -9.28
C ALA A 109 -3.72 -18.62 -10.28
N LYS A 110 -4.50 -19.62 -9.88
CA LYS A 110 -4.98 -20.67 -10.78
C LYS A 110 -5.96 -20.11 -11.82
N GLU A 111 -6.94 -19.32 -11.40
CA GLU A 111 -7.93 -18.74 -12.32
C GLU A 111 -7.30 -17.71 -13.28
N GLU A 112 -6.36 -16.87 -12.80
CA GLU A 112 -5.59 -15.94 -13.64
C GLU A 112 -4.81 -16.68 -14.74
N GLN A 113 -4.27 -17.87 -14.45
CA GLN A 113 -3.58 -18.71 -15.45
C GLN A 113 -4.53 -19.38 -16.45
N LEU A 114 -5.75 -19.69 -16.03
CA LEU A 114 -6.76 -20.33 -16.89
C LEU A 114 -7.45 -19.33 -17.82
N ALA A 115 -7.53 -18.05 -17.46
CA ALA A 115 -8.25 -17.04 -18.24
C ALA A 115 -7.79 -16.92 -19.71
N PRO A 116 -6.47 -16.89 -20.04
CA PRO A 116 -6.02 -16.88 -21.44
C PRO A 116 -6.41 -18.16 -22.19
N ILE A 117 -6.38 -19.31 -21.51
CA ILE A 117 -6.75 -20.60 -22.10
C ILE A 117 -8.25 -20.63 -22.41
N GLN A 118 -9.09 -20.19 -21.48
CA GLN A 118 -10.54 -20.10 -21.68
C GLN A 118 -10.89 -19.14 -22.83
N ALA A 119 -10.23 -17.98 -22.92
CA ALA A 119 -10.42 -17.03 -24.01
C ALA A 119 -10.04 -17.63 -25.38
N ALA A 120 -8.93 -18.37 -25.44
CA ALA A 120 -8.49 -19.04 -26.66
C ALA A 120 -9.49 -20.14 -27.10
N VAL A 121 -9.97 -20.95 -26.15
CA VAL A 121 -10.98 -21.99 -26.42
C VAL A 121 -12.29 -21.37 -26.91
N HIS A 122 -12.77 -20.32 -26.25
CA HIS A 122 -14.01 -19.65 -26.66
C HIS A 122 -13.88 -19.05 -28.06
N THR A 123 -12.75 -18.41 -28.36
CA THR A 123 -12.45 -17.87 -29.70
C THR A 123 -12.44 -18.97 -30.76
N ALA A 124 -11.82 -20.13 -30.47
CA ALA A 124 -11.79 -21.25 -31.39
C ALA A 124 -13.20 -21.81 -31.66
N ILE A 125 -14.02 -21.98 -30.62
CA ILE A 125 -15.41 -22.45 -30.77
C ILE A 125 -16.23 -21.46 -31.61
N THR A 126 -16.14 -20.16 -31.32
CA THR A 126 -16.85 -19.13 -32.09
C THR A 126 -16.39 -19.11 -33.55
N SER A 127 -15.10 -19.24 -33.82
CA SER A 127 -14.58 -19.32 -35.18
C SER A 127 -15.11 -20.55 -35.93
N VAL A 128 -15.19 -21.71 -35.29
CA VAL A 128 -15.76 -22.92 -35.90
C VAL A 128 -17.24 -22.73 -36.20
N MET A 129 -18.03 -22.14 -35.28
CA MET A 129 -19.45 -21.87 -35.51
C MET A 129 -19.71 -20.82 -36.58
N ALA A 130 -18.79 -19.89 -36.83
CA ALA A 130 -18.89 -18.90 -37.90
C ALA A 130 -18.54 -19.46 -39.29
N CYS A 131 -17.95 -20.66 -39.37
CA CYS A 131 -17.60 -21.33 -40.61
C CYS A 131 -18.67 -22.33 -41.11
N PHE A 132 -19.77 -22.49 -40.39
CA PHE A 132 -20.95 -23.26 -40.79
C PHE A 132 -22.14 -22.31 -41.03
#